data_AF-A0AAW1L301-F1
#
_entry.id   AF-A0AAW1L301-F1
#
_cell.length_a   1.000
_cell.length_b   1.000
_cell.length_c   1.000
_cell.angle_alpha   90.00
_cell.angle_beta   90.00
_cell.angle_gamma   90.00
#
_symmetry.space_group_name_H-M   'P 1'
#
loop_
_entity.id
_entity.type
_entity.pdbx_description
1 polymer ?
#
loop_
_entity_poly.entity_id
_entity_poly.type
_entity_poly.pdbx_seq_one_letter_code
_entity_poly.pdbx_strand_id
1 'polypeptide(L)'
;MWWFRSVPYHLPKTKGPFVPGCMDISLEYSKGGLLFRLYYPTDATDNDELNYPKWQPCVPDDNYLKGLSKVIMLPEYVPKWQPCVPDDNYLKGLSKVIMLPEYVVRFIKWKGGPMYIPVLYGEKVKTDRKLKCLIFSHGLGSYRSPCTFQFYMERK
;
A
#
# COMPACT_ATOMS: atom_id res chain seq x y z
N MET A 1 24.82 10.06 8.90
CA MET A 1 23.55 10.26 9.63
C MET A 1 22.38 9.90 8.70
N TRP A 2 21.81 8.70 8.85
CA TRP A 2 20.82 8.11 7.92
C TRP A 2 19.35 8.36 8.35
N TRP A 3 19.14 9.05 9.47
CA TRP A 3 17.86 9.15 10.18
C TRP A 3 16.93 10.27 9.70
N PHE A 4 17.39 11.17 8.82
CA PHE A 4 16.62 12.34 8.36
C PHE A 4 16.15 12.26 6.90
N ARG A 5 16.29 11.12 6.22
CA ARG A 5 15.69 10.96 4.89
C ARG A 5 14.17 11.06 5.04
N SER A 6 13.56 12.10 4.45
CA SER A 6 12.12 12.14 4.24
C SER A 6 11.73 10.85 3.53
N VAL A 7 10.98 10.00 4.21
CA VAL A 7 10.45 8.78 3.61
C VAL A 7 9.44 9.25 2.56
N PRO A 8 9.61 8.90 1.27
CA PRO A 8 8.60 9.23 0.28
C PRO A 8 7.25 8.66 0.73
N TYR A 9 6.17 9.43 0.59
CA TYR A 9 4.79 8.99 0.87
C TYR A 9 4.28 7.98 -0.18
N HIS A 10 5.20 7.30 -0.86
CA HIS A 10 4.90 6.28 -1.84
C HIS A 10 5.95 5.15 -1.77
N LEU A 11 5.54 3.95 -2.16
CA LEU A 11 6.45 2.83 -2.36
C LEU A 11 7.54 3.16 -3.40
N PRO A 12 8.69 2.47 -3.36
CA PRO A 12 9.70 2.63 -4.40
C PRO A 12 9.10 2.41 -5.78
N LYS A 13 9.50 3.21 -6.77
CA LYS A 13 9.00 3.09 -8.14
C LYS A 13 9.51 1.84 -8.81
N THR A 14 8.78 1.37 -9.82
CA THR A 14 9.24 0.27 -10.66
C THR A 14 10.48 0.66 -11.45
N LYS A 15 11.50 -0.21 -11.47
CA LYS A 15 12.73 -0.06 -12.29
C LYS A 15 12.54 -0.52 -13.74
N GLY A 16 11.37 -1.06 -14.07
CA GLY A 16 11.05 -1.57 -15.40
C GLY A 16 10.85 -0.46 -16.44
N PRO A 17 10.91 -0.78 -17.74
CA PRO A 17 10.77 0.19 -18.83
C PRO A 17 9.32 0.65 -19.07
N PHE A 18 8.34 0.10 -18.33
CA PHE A 18 6.93 0.42 -18.49
C PHE A 18 6.38 0.99 -17.19
N VAL A 19 5.51 1.99 -17.32
CA VAL A 19 4.73 2.49 -16.21
C VAL A 19 3.64 1.46 -15.88
N PRO A 20 3.52 1.02 -14.61
CA PRO A 20 2.53 0.02 -14.24
C PRO A 20 1.14 0.66 -14.03
N GLY A 21 0.12 0.04 -14.61
CA GLY A 21 -1.28 0.27 -14.32
C GLY A 21 -1.83 -0.78 -13.35
N CYS A 22 -2.95 -0.46 -12.70
CA CYS A 22 -3.68 -1.39 -11.85
C CYS A 22 -5.20 -1.24 -11.98
N MET A 23 -5.91 -2.35 -11.79
CA MET A 23 -7.37 -2.39 -11.78
C MET A 23 -7.88 -3.51 -10.86
N ASP A 24 -8.94 -3.26 -10.10
CA ASP A 24 -9.65 -4.30 -9.35
C ASP A 24 -10.74 -4.92 -10.22
N ILE A 25 -10.75 -6.26 -10.30
CA ILE A 25 -11.72 -7.02 -11.08
C ILE A 25 -12.45 -7.98 -10.15
N SER A 26 -13.77 -7.83 -10.07
CA SER A 26 -14.70 -8.78 -9.48
C SER A 26 -15.51 -9.44 -10.60
N LEU A 27 -15.38 -10.75 -10.77
CA LEU A 27 -16.16 -11.47 -11.79
C LEU A 27 -17.62 -11.67 -11.37
N GLU A 28 -17.86 -11.79 -10.06
CA GLU A 28 -19.19 -12.03 -9.50
C GLU A 28 -19.33 -11.29 -8.17
N TYR A 29 -20.53 -10.78 -7.89
CA TYR A 29 -20.85 -10.13 -6.62
C TYR A 29 -21.37 -11.15 -5.60
N SER A 30 -20.59 -12.20 -5.34
CA SER A 30 -20.90 -13.24 -4.36
C SER A 30 -19.70 -13.53 -3.47
N LYS A 31 -19.93 -14.11 -2.28
CA LYS A 31 -18.84 -14.46 -1.35
C LYS A 31 -17.88 -15.51 -1.93
N GLY A 32 -18.36 -16.35 -2.85
CA GLY A 32 -17.55 -17.31 -3.60
C GLY A 32 -16.96 -16.74 -4.89
N GLY A 33 -17.28 -15.50 -5.24
CA GLY A 33 -16.82 -14.84 -6.45
C GLY A 33 -15.31 -14.58 -6.44
N LEU A 34 -14.73 -14.53 -7.63
CA LEU A 34 -13.33 -14.22 -7.81
C LEU A 34 -13.11 -12.70 -7.74
N LEU A 35 -12.29 -12.27 -6.78
CA LEU A 35 -11.84 -10.88 -6.64
C LEU A 35 -10.32 -10.83 -6.66
N PHE A 36 -9.75 -10.16 -7.65
CA PHE A 36 -8.30 -10.00 -7.78
C PHE A 36 -7.95 -8.61 -8.29
N ARG A 37 -6.70 -8.19 -8.01
CA ARG A 37 -6.13 -6.96 -8.53
C ARG A 37 -5.18 -7.30 -9.67
N LEU A 38 -5.43 -6.75 -10.84
CA LEU A 38 -4.60 -6.95 -12.02
C LEU A 38 -3.57 -5.83 -12.12
N TYR A 39 -2.31 -6.19 -12.36
CA TYR A 39 -1.24 -5.25 -12.72
C TYR A 39 -0.84 -5.49 -14.17
N TYR A 40 -0.68 -4.41 -14.92
CA TYR A 40 -0.37 -4.48 -16.34
C TYR A 40 0.49 -3.28 -16.78
N PRO A 41 1.29 -3.41 -17.83
CA PRO A 41 2.00 -2.27 -18.41
C PRO A 41 1.02 -1.34 -19.14
N THR A 42 1.28 -0.05 -19.06
CA THR A 42 0.52 1.00 -19.77
C THR A 42 1.43 1.71 -20.78
N ASP A 43 0.82 2.44 -21.72
CA ASP A 43 1.50 3.37 -22.64
C ASP A 43 1.63 4.79 -22.06
N ALA A 44 1.37 4.96 -20.76
CA ALA A 44 1.44 6.25 -20.10
C ALA A 44 2.89 6.77 -20.04
N THR A 45 3.05 8.08 -20.10
CA THR A 45 4.35 8.73 -19.88
C THR A 45 4.72 8.69 -18.40
N ASP A 46 6.00 8.46 -18.12
CA ASP A 46 6.54 8.49 -16.76
C ASP A 46 6.73 9.94 -16.31
N ASN A 47 5.63 10.56 -15.87
CA ASN A 47 5.62 11.92 -15.33
C ASN A 47 4.88 11.93 -13.99
N ASP A 48 5.60 12.22 -12.91
CA ASP A 48 5.08 12.15 -11.54
C ASP A 48 3.93 13.12 -11.28
N GLU A 49 4.01 14.35 -11.79
CA GLU A 49 2.99 15.37 -11.53
C GLU A 49 1.65 14.98 -12.16
N LEU A 50 1.70 14.40 -13.37
CA LEU A 50 0.52 13.90 -14.07
C LEU A 50 -0.02 12.59 -13.47
N ASN A 51 0.87 11.76 -12.93
CA ASN A 51 0.56 10.41 -12.47
C ASN A 51 0.14 10.34 -11.00
N TYR A 52 0.64 11.26 -10.16
CA TYR A 52 0.33 11.34 -8.73
C TYR A 52 -1.18 11.24 -8.39
N PRO A 53 -2.09 11.98 -9.06
CA PRO A 53 -3.52 11.88 -8.74
C PRO A 53 -4.14 10.51 -9.08
N LYS A 54 -3.47 9.71 -9.92
CA LYS A 54 -3.91 8.36 -10.33
C LYS A 54 -3.28 7.26 -9.48
N TRP A 55 -2.41 7.61 -8.54
CA TRP A 55 -1.74 6.64 -7.68
C TRP A 55 -2.71 6.00 -6.71
N GLN A 56 -2.65 4.67 -6.65
CA GLN A 56 -3.49 3.88 -5.78
C GLN A 56 -2.99 3.96 -4.33
N PRO A 57 -3.85 4.24 -3.33
CA PRO A 57 -3.47 4.07 -1.93
C PRO A 57 -3.18 2.60 -1.61
N CYS A 58 -2.17 2.33 -0.77
CA CYS A 58 -1.82 0.96 -0.36
C CYS A 58 -3.00 0.26 0.32
N VAL A 59 -3.73 1.01 1.15
CA VAL A 59 -4.94 0.56 1.81
C VAL A 59 -6.11 1.33 1.19
N PRO A 60 -6.98 0.67 0.39
CA PRO A 60 -8.08 1.36 -0.27
C PRO A 60 -9.25 1.67 0.66
N ASP A 61 -9.44 0.88 1.72
CA ASP A 61 -10.60 0.97 2.60
C ASP A 61 -10.26 0.56 4.05
N ASP A 62 -10.92 1.21 5.00
CA ASP A 62 -10.69 1.00 6.44
C ASP A 62 -11.08 -0.40 6.93
N ASN A 63 -11.97 -1.11 6.21
CA ASN A 63 -12.36 -2.47 6.56
C ASN A 63 -11.20 -3.48 6.42
N TYR A 64 -10.20 -3.20 5.56
CA TYR A 64 -8.98 -4.01 5.52
C TYR A 64 -8.16 -3.85 6.81
N LEU A 65 -8.14 -2.64 7.38
CA LEU A 65 -7.44 -2.36 8.64
C LEU A 65 -8.16 -3.00 9.82
N LYS A 66 -9.50 -2.97 9.84
CA LYS A 66 -10.32 -3.71 10.81
C LYS A 66 -10.13 -5.22 10.69
N GLY A 67 -10.01 -5.73 9.46
CA GLY A 67 -9.70 -7.15 9.21
C GLY A 67 -8.33 -7.51 9.75
N LEU A 68 -7.31 -6.70 9.46
CA LEU A 68 -5.96 -6.89 9.95
C LEU A 68 -5.91 -6.86 11.48
N SER A 69 -6.56 -5.89 12.13
CA SER A 69 -6.57 -5.77 13.59
C SER A 69 -7.14 -7.01 14.27
N LYS A 70 -8.17 -7.65 13.68
CA LYS A 70 -8.71 -8.93 14.15
C LYS A 70 -7.71 -10.07 14.04
N VAL A 71 -6.97 -10.15 12.93
CA VAL A 71 -5.98 -11.21 12.70
C VAL A 71 -4.82 -11.11 13.69
N ILE A 72 -4.37 -9.89 14.00
CA ILE A 72 -3.25 -9.63 14.94
C ILE A 72 -3.70 -9.44 16.40
N MET A 73 -4.98 -9.65 16.70
CA MET A 73 -5.59 -9.52 18.03
C MET A 73 -5.38 -8.14 18.69
N LEU A 74 -5.37 -7.07 17.91
CA LEU A 74 -5.35 -5.71 18.44
C LEU A 74 -6.79 -5.22 18.72
N PRO A 75 -7.01 -4.43 19.78
CA PRO A 75 -8.32 -3.90 20.10
C PRO A 75 -8.88 -3.06 18.94
N GLU A 76 -10.16 -3.25 18.57
CA GLU A 76 -10.81 -2.54 17.45
C GLU A 76 -10.86 -1.01 17.63
N TYR A 77 -10.65 -0.51 18.84
CA TYR A 77 -10.67 0.92 19.19
C TYR A 77 -9.37 1.65 18.78
N VAL A 78 -8.91 1.45 17.54
CA VAL A 78 -7.83 2.26 16.96
C VAL A 78 -8.44 3.17 15.90
N PRO A 79 -8.82 4.42 16.24
CA PRO A 79 -9.36 5.33 15.25
C PRO A 79 -8.26 5.67 14.24
N LYS A 80 -8.53 5.40 12.95
CA LYS A 80 -7.67 5.72 11.80
C LYS A 80 -6.23 5.18 11.92
N TRP A 81 -6.01 3.98 11.39
CA TRP A 81 -4.67 3.56 11.00
C TRP A 81 -4.16 4.47 9.87
N GLN A 82 -3.45 5.54 10.23
CA GLN A 82 -2.43 6.08 9.34
C GLN A 82 -1.29 5.04 9.27
N PRO A 83 -0.78 4.72 8.08
CA PRO A 83 -0.04 3.48 7.83
C PRO A 83 1.27 3.26 8.62
N CYS A 84 1.63 4.15 9.55
CA CYS A 84 2.89 4.02 10.30
C CYS A 84 2.83 4.21 11.82
N VAL A 85 1.68 4.52 12.47
CA VAL A 85 1.61 4.59 13.95
C VAL A 85 0.16 4.43 14.46
N PRO A 86 -0.14 3.59 15.45
CA PRO A 86 -1.48 3.48 16.06
C PRO A 86 -1.80 4.66 17.00
N ASP A 87 -2.99 4.60 17.62
CA ASP A 87 -3.61 5.63 18.47
C ASP A 87 -2.72 6.23 19.59
N ASP A 88 -3.20 7.32 20.19
CA ASP A 88 -2.44 8.04 21.25
C ASP A 88 -2.15 7.13 22.47
N ASN A 89 -2.94 6.07 22.71
CA ASN A 89 -2.71 5.10 23.78
C ASN A 89 -1.60 4.09 23.43
N TYR A 90 -1.56 3.59 22.20
CA TYR A 90 -0.45 2.76 21.72
C TYR A 90 0.85 3.55 21.70
N LEU A 91 0.80 4.82 21.27
CA LEU A 91 1.93 5.74 21.32
C LEU A 91 2.48 5.90 22.74
N LYS A 92 1.59 5.98 23.72
CA LYS A 92 1.92 6.02 25.15
C LYS A 92 2.49 4.68 25.67
N GLY A 93 2.04 3.55 25.11
CA GLY A 93 2.62 2.24 25.38
C GLY A 93 4.02 2.10 24.78
N LEU A 94 4.16 2.46 23.51
CA LEU A 94 5.42 2.42 22.76
C LEU A 94 6.45 3.37 23.38
N SER A 95 6.07 4.59 23.75
CA SER A 95 6.94 5.57 24.40
C SER A 95 7.54 5.04 25.71
N LYS A 96 6.76 4.27 26.47
CA LYS A 96 7.24 3.59 27.70
C LYS A 96 8.20 2.45 27.39
N VAL A 97 7.96 1.67 26.33
CA VAL A 97 8.82 0.54 25.93
C VAL A 97 10.15 1.02 25.36
N ILE A 98 10.15 2.07 24.56
CA ILE A 98 11.36 2.64 23.92
C ILE A 98 12.03 3.73 24.76
N MET A 99 11.45 4.08 25.92
CA MET A 99 11.90 5.12 26.86
C MET A 99 12.09 6.51 26.21
N LEU A 100 11.31 6.82 25.17
CA LEU A 100 11.32 8.15 24.54
C LEU A 100 10.14 8.99 25.04
N PRO A 101 10.31 10.32 25.17
CA PRO A 101 9.20 11.19 25.56
C PRO A 101 8.05 11.12 24.55
N GLU A 102 6.80 11.14 25.04
CA GLU A 102 5.58 11.06 24.20
C GLU A 102 5.57 12.10 23.06
N TYR A 103 6.11 13.30 23.31
CA TYR A 103 6.20 14.35 22.30
C TYR A 103 7.08 13.93 21.10
N VAL A 104 8.17 13.20 21.34
CA VAL A 104 9.08 12.72 20.28
C VAL A 104 8.39 11.68 19.41
N VAL A 105 7.62 10.78 20.01
CA VAL A 105 6.88 9.75 19.28
C VAL A 105 5.70 10.36 18.50
N ARG A 106 5.08 11.44 19.02
CA ARG A 106 4.08 12.23 18.29
C ARG A 106 4.66 12.98 17.08
N PHE A 107 5.94 13.37 17.08
CA PHE A 107 6.59 13.91 15.88
C PHE A 107 6.69 12.89 14.73
N ILE A 108 6.68 11.58 15.03
CA ILE A 108 6.61 10.51 14.02
C ILE A 108 5.22 10.45 13.38
N LYS A 109 4.16 10.65 14.17
CA LYS A 109 2.76 10.75 13.71
C LYS A 109 2.56 11.86 12.67
N TRP A 110 3.24 13.00 12.83
CA TRP A 110 3.12 14.14 11.90
C TRP A 110 3.63 13.81 10.48
N LYS A 111 4.59 12.89 10.34
CA LYS A 111 5.14 12.51 9.02
C LYS A 111 4.47 11.28 8.38
N GLY A 112 3.33 10.80 8.90
CA GLY A 112 2.63 9.60 8.42
C GLY A 112 1.39 9.94 7.57
N GLY A 113 1.58 10.24 6.29
CA GLY A 113 0.48 10.41 5.33
C GLY A 113 -0.03 9.08 4.80
N PRO A 114 -1.15 9.06 4.03
CA PRO A 114 -1.55 7.87 3.29
C PRO A 114 -0.40 7.43 2.38
N MET A 115 0.01 6.18 2.49
CA MET A 115 1.07 5.61 1.66
C MET A 115 0.49 5.24 0.30
N TYR A 116 1.00 5.87 -0.75
CA TYR A 116 0.60 5.62 -2.12
C TYR A 116 1.49 4.58 -2.80
N ILE A 117 0.99 4.04 -3.88
CA ILE A 117 1.69 3.08 -4.70
C ILE A 117 1.79 3.71 -6.08
N PRO A 118 3.00 3.81 -6.67
CA PRO A 118 3.21 4.46 -7.96
C PRO A 118 2.74 3.55 -9.10
N VAL A 119 1.43 3.31 -9.15
CA VAL A 119 0.71 2.53 -10.15
C VAL A 119 -0.51 3.34 -10.57
N LEU A 120 -0.82 3.34 -11.87
CA LEU A 120 -1.92 4.12 -12.41
C LEU A 120 -3.23 3.34 -12.34
N TYR A 121 -4.20 3.82 -11.57
CA TYR A 121 -5.49 3.17 -11.47
C TYR A 121 -6.37 3.43 -12.70
N GLY A 122 -6.87 2.37 -13.34
CA GLY A 122 -7.84 2.46 -14.44
C GLY A 122 -7.27 2.93 -15.79
N GLU A 123 -5.95 2.97 -15.94
CA GLU A 123 -5.30 3.36 -17.20
C GLU A 123 -5.43 2.31 -18.30
N LYS A 124 -5.27 2.73 -19.56
CA LYS A 124 -5.39 1.81 -20.70
C LYS A 124 -4.24 0.79 -20.71
N VAL A 125 -4.61 -0.48 -20.83
CA VAL A 125 -3.66 -1.59 -20.97
C VAL A 125 -2.91 -1.48 -22.29
N LYS A 126 -1.60 -1.75 -22.25
CA LYS A 126 -0.79 -1.91 -23.45
C LYS A 126 -1.11 -3.24 -24.16
N THR A 127 -1.62 -3.16 -25.39
CA THR A 127 -2.09 -4.33 -26.18
C THR A 127 -1.19 -4.64 -27.39
N ASP A 128 0.00 -4.07 -27.44
CA ASP A 128 0.97 -4.25 -28.54
C ASP A 128 1.46 -5.71 -28.67
N ARG A 129 1.56 -6.42 -27.56
CA ARG A 129 2.07 -7.80 -27.50
C ARG A 129 1.37 -8.65 -26.46
N LYS A 130 1.44 -9.97 -26.64
CA LYS A 130 0.98 -10.92 -25.63
C LYS A 130 1.88 -10.87 -24.39
N LEU A 131 1.29 -10.60 -23.23
CA LEU A 131 2.00 -10.52 -21.95
C LEU A 131 2.02 -11.88 -21.25
N LYS A 132 3.05 -12.10 -20.42
CA LYS A 132 3.09 -13.26 -19.51
C LYS A 132 2.16 -12.99 -18.33
N CYS A 133 1.26 -13.92 -18.04
CA CYS A 133 0.39 -13.84 -16.88
C CYS A 133 1.09 -14.48 -15.67
N LEU A 134 1.13 -13.76 -14.56
CA LEU A 134 1.63 -14.26 -13.28
C LEU A 134 0.49 -14.17 -12.26
N ILE A 135 0.16 -15.31 -11.65
CA ILE A 135 -0.84 -15.38 -10.60
C ILE A 135 -0.10 -15.30 -9.26
N PHE A 136 -0.43 -14.27 -8.47
CA PHE A 136 0.13 -14.09 -7.14
C PHE A 136 -0.91 -14.41 -6.08
N SER A 137 -0.51 -15.21 -5.10
CA SER A 137 -1.30 -15.47 -3.90
C SER A 137 -0.62 -14.79 -2.71
N HIS A 138 -1.39 -14.03 -1.93
CA HIS A 138 -0.87 -13.37 -0.74
C HIS A 138 -0.84 -14.34 0.46
N GLY A 139 -0.03 -14.01 1.46
CA GLY A 139 0.04 -14.78 2.71
C GLY A 139 -1.19 -14.60 3.60
N LEU A 140 -1.22 -15.38 4.69
CA LEU A 140 -2.25 -15.30 5.73
C LEU A 140 -2.31 -13.88 6.33
N GLY A 141 -3.52 -13.35 6.53
CA GLY A 141 -3.74 -12.03 7.13
C GLY A 141 -3.43 -10.85 6.20
N SER A 142 -2.97 -11.11 4.98
CA SER A 142 -2.81 -10.10 3.93
C SER A 142 -4.03 -10.05 3.01
N TYR A 143 -4.00 -9.14 2.05
CA TYR A 143 -5.02 -9.01 1.01
C TYR A 143 -4.35 -8.67 -0.33
N ARG A 144 -5.15 -8.50 -1.38
CA ARG A 144 -4.70 -8.26 -2.78
C ARG A 144 -3.93 -6.95 -3.03
N SER A 145 -3.47 -6.23 -2.00
CA SER A 145 -2.77 -4.95 -2.20
C SER A 145 -1.41 -5.10 -2.87
N PRO A 146 -0.96 -4.05 -3.60
CA PRO A 146 0.31 -4.07 -4.31
C PRO A 146 1.53 -3.97 -3.39
N CYS A 147 1.34 -3.60 -2.12
CA CYS A 147 2.43 -3.49 -1.14
C CYS A 147 3.24 -4.80 -1.06
N THR A 148 2.61 -5.95 -1.23
CA THR A 148 3.29 -7.27 -1.28
C THR A 148 3.99 -7.55 -2.62
N PHE A 149 3.49 -7.02 -3.74
CA PHE A 149 4.01 -7.26 -5.09
C PHE A 149 5.27 -6.42 -5.41
N GLN A 150 5.36 -5.19 -4.90
CA GLN A 150 6.53 -4.32 -5.12
C GLN A 150 7.81 -4.91 -4.51
N PHE A 151 7.72 -5.55 -3.34
CA PHE A 151 8.84 -6.29 -2.73
C PHE A 151 9.36 -7.44 -3.61
N TYR A 152 8.52 -8.03 -4.46
CA TYR A 152 8.92 -9.10 -5.37
C TYR A 152 9.63 -8.57 -6.63
N MET A 153 9.20 -7.41 -7.14
CA MET A 153 9.83 -6.75 -8.30
C MET A 153 11.21 -6.15 -7.98
N GLU A 154 11.49 -5.82 -6.73
CA GLU A 154 12.81 -5.35 -6.29
C GLU A 154 13.85 -6.45 -6.06
N ARG A 155 13.44 -7.72 -5.91
CA ARG A 155 14.32 -8.87 -5.63
C ARG A 155 14.97 -9.50 -6.88
N LYS A 156 14.94 -8.84 -8.03
CA LYS A 156 15.64 -9.28 -9.24
C LYS A 156 16.84 -8.42 -9.55
#